data_AF-A0A9E6Y0S8-F1
#
_entry.id   AF-A0A9E6Y0S8-F1
#
_cell.length_a   1.000
_cell.length_b   1.000
_cell.length_c   1.000
_cell.angle_alpha   90.00
_cell.angle_beta   90.00
_cell.angle_gamma   90.00
#
_symmetry.space_group_name_H-M   'P 1'
#
loop_
_entity.id
_entity.type
_entity.pdbx_description
1 polymer ?
#
loop_
_entity_poly.entity_id
_entity_poly.type
_entity_poly.pdbx_seq_one_letter_code
_entity_poly.pdbx_strand_id
1 'polypeptide(L)'
;MGRRSRKRSASAPAASPPGPAIARDAAEATPPRAAGTTDPVATPRAAGTPAGTTDTVATPRGARTTTPRRPPAPPTRRARLEDAPKAPWSPFPLVELTILFGIVLIVLGFAGVADRRALFLVCGFALVTLAALELSLREHFAGYRSHSTLLAGAAAVVVDVPLFFLTSLPQEVLLIVGVAVFGVAFYGLRSVFRRRTGGIGFRA
;
A
#
# COMPACT_ATOMS: atom_id res chain seq x y z
N MET A 1 -59.89 -6.14 16.29
CA MET A 1 -59.26 -6.75 15.09
C MET A 1 -59.30 -5.72 13.95
N GLY A 2 -58.22 -4.96 13.73
CA GLY A 2 -58.23 -3.84 12.78
C GLY A 2 -56.89 -3.72 12.04
N ARG A 3 -56.84 -4.23 10.80
CA ARG A 3 -55.66 -4.14 9.93
C ARG A 3 -55.60 -2.73 9.31
N ARG A 4 -54.64 -1.91 9.72
CA ARG A 4 -54.31 -0.64 9.05
C ARG A 4 -53.35 -0.92 7.88
N SER A 5 -53.89 -0.82 6.67
CA SER A 5 -53.18 -0.88 5.40
C SER A 5 -52.33 0.39 5.21
N ARG A 6 -51.00 0.27 5.22
CA ARG A 6 -50.08 1.35 4.85
C ARG A 6 -49.89 1.34 3.33
N LYS A 7 -50.52 2.31 2.65
CA LYS A 7 -50.22 2.65 1.26
C LYS A 7 -48.77 3.11 1.14
N ARG A 8 -47.96 2.36 0.37
CA ARG A 8 -46.64 2.78 -0.11
C ARG A 8 -46.85 3.84 -1.20
N SER A 9 -46.51 5.09 -0.91
CA SER A 9 -46.37 6.13 -1.92
C SER A 9 -45.11 5.85 -2.74
N ALA A 10 -45.28 5.74 -4.06
CA ALA A 10 -44.19 5.63 -5.03
C ALA A 10 -43.32 6.89 -4.98
N SER A 11 -42.03 6.72 -4.75
CA SER A 11 -41.03 7.79 -4.86
C SER A 11 -40.70 8.03 -6.33
N ALA A 12 -40.80 9.28 -6.76
CA ALA A 12 -40.42 9.74 -8.09
C ALA A 12 -38.90 9.58 -8.32
N PRO A 13 -38.44 9.35 -9.57
CA PRO A 13 -37.02 9.27 -9.89
C PRO A 13 -36.35 10.65 -9.79
N ALA A 14 -35.29 10.72 -8.98
CA ALA A 14 -34.45 11.91 -8.85
C ALA A 14 -33.67 12.17 -10.14
N ALA A 15 -33.74 13.40 -10.65
CA ALA A 15 -32.97 13.88 -11.78
C ALA A 15 -31.46 13.76 -11.50
N SER A 16 -30.71 13.29 -12.49
CA SER A 16 -29.25 13.17 -12.42
C SER A 16 -28.58 14.56 -12.36
N PRO A 17 -27.55 14.75 -11.52
CA PRO A 17 -26.81 16.00 -11.50
C PRO A 17 -25.94 16.16 -12.78
N PRO A 18 -25.76 17.39 -13.29
CA PRO A 18 -24.85 17.68 -14.39
C PRO A 18 -23.40 17.37 -13.99
N GLY A 19 -22.68 16.68 -14.88
CA GLY A 19 -21.29 16.28 -14.66
C GLY A 19 -20.32 17.48 -14.57
N PRO A 20 -19.20 17.35 -13.84
CA PRO A 20 -18.24 18.42 -13.69
C PRO A 20 -17.51 18.70 -15.01
N ALA A 21 -17.53 19.98 -15.40
CA ALA A 21 -16.74 20.53 -16.48
C ALA A 21 -15.25 20.34 -16.20
N ILE A 22 -14.56 19.65 -17.11
CA ILE A 22 -13.11 19.46 -17.06
C ILE A 22 -12.47 20.78 -17.50
N ALA A 23 -12.08 21.60 -16.53
CA ALA A 23 -11.16 22.72 -16.75
C ALA A 23 -9.78 22.16 -17.07
N ARG A 24 -9.39 22.28 -18.34
CA ARG A 24 -8.00 22.16 -18.79
C ARG A 24 -7.33 23.50 -18.50
N ASP A 25 -6.52 23.56 -17.45
CA ASP A 25 -5.57 24.65 -17.28
C ASP A 25 -4.15 24.11 -17.30
N ALA A 26 -3.39 24.71 -18.21
CA ALA A 26 -1.97 24.57 -18.41
C ALA A 26 -1.22 25.11 -17.19
N ALA A 27 -0.25 24.35 -16.70
CA ALA A 27 0.71 24.83 -15.71
C ALA A 27 2.12 24.69 -16.31
N GLU A 28 2.47 25.73 -17.05
CA GLU A 28 3.67 26.55 -16.91
C GLU A 28 4.81 25.99 -16.03
N ALA A 29 5.97 25.89 -16.66
CA ALA A 29 7.24 25.49 -16.08
C ALA A 29 7.83 26.60 -15.19
N THR A 30 8.41 26.22 -14.05
CA THR A 30 9.36 27.07 -13.30
C THR A 30 10.39 26.19 -12.57
N PRO A 31 11.69 26.29 -12.89
CA PRO A 31 12.81 25.92 -12.00
C PRO A 31 13.41 27.22 -11.36
N PRO A 32 14.48 27.19 -10.54
CA PRO A 32 15.02 26.22 -9.56
C PRO A 32 15.26 26.89 -8.17
N ARG A 33 15.71 26.17 -7.12
CA ARG A 33 16.60 26.77 -6.09
C ARG A 33 17.39 25.74 -5.26
N ALA A 34 18.71 25.93 -5.24
CA ALA A 34 19.71 25.25 -4.43
C ALA A 34 20.05 26.06 -3.14
N ALA A 35 20.94 25.48 -2.32
CA ALA A 35 21.50 25.94 -1.04
C ALA A 35 20.62 25.61 0.18
N GLY A 36 21.05 24.87 1.20
CA GLY A 36 22.40 24.66 1.74
C GLY A 36 22.46 25.39 3.08
N THR A 37 22.58 24.67 4.20
CA THR A 37 23.12 25.16 5.49
C THR A 37 23.31 23.94 6.40
N THR A 38 24.56 23.49 6.49
CA THR A 38 25.11 22.81 7.66
C THR A 38 25.20 23.81 8.81
N ASP A 39 24.97 23.39 10.05
CA ASP A 39 25.91 23.73 11.11
C ASP A 39 25.84 22.78 12.31
N PRO A 40 27.00 22.46 12.93
CA PRO A 40 27.14 21.63 14.12
C PRO A 40 27.30 22.50 15.38
N VAL A 41 26.80 22.08 16.53
CA VAL A 41 27.24 22.61 17.84
C VAL A 41 27.26 21.49 18.88
N ALA A 42 28.35 21.47 19.62
CA ALA A 42 28.77 20.46 20.56
C ALA A 42 28.57 20.89 22.02
N THR A 43 28.57 19.87 22.91
CA THR A 43 29.01 19.85 24.34
C THR A 43 28.28 20.77 25.36
N PRO A 44 28.47 20.66 26.71
CA PRO A 44 29.07 19.63 27.58
C PRO A 44 28.15 19.17 28.77
N ARG A 45 28.33 17.97 29.34
CA ARG A 45 29.06 17.57 30.57
C ARG A 45 28.60 18.18 31.93
N ALA A 46 28.27 17.25 32.84
CA ALA A 46 28.60 17.18 34.28
C ALA A 46 27.77 17.87 35.38
N ALA A 47 27.38 17.00 36.33
CA ALA A 47 27.61 17.05 37.78
C ALA A 47 26.67 17.86 38.69
N GLY A 48 26.33 17.22 39.82
CA GLY A 48 26.00 17.91 41.06
C GLY A 48 24.75 17.39 41.77
N THR A 49 24.92 16.37 42.62
CA THR A 49 23.99 16.10 43.73
C THR A 49 24.46 16.86 44.95
N PRO A 50 23.55 17.61 45.62
CA PRO A 50 23.62 17.77 47.06
C PRO A 50 22.31 17.35 47.74
N ALA A 51 22.46 16.58 48.81
CA ALA A 51 21.44 16.37 49.83
C ALA A 51 21.39 17.57 50.78
N GLY A 52 20.20 17.94 51.28
CA GLY A 52 20.09 18.89 52.38
C GLY A 52 18.74 19.58 52.53
N THR A 53 18.02 19.16 53.56
CA THR A 53 17.28 20.01 54.52
C THR A 53 15.96 20.67 54.08
N THR A 54 14.95 20.29 54.88
CA THR A 54 13.60 20.82 55.04
C THR A 54 13.54 22.34 55.17
N ASP A 55 12.69 22.96 54.35
CA ASP A 55 11.86 24.08 54.80
C ASP A 55 10.52 24.09 54.05
N THR A 56 9.45 23.99 54.83
CA THR A 56 8.06 24.08 54.38
C THR A 56 7.75 25.52 54.02
N VAL A 57 8.06 25.91 52.79
CA VAL A 57 7.62 27.17 52.20
C VAL A 57 6.38 26.89 51.36
N ALA A 58 5.24 27.40 51.83
CA ALA A 58 3.98 27.41 51.10
C ALA A 58 4.18 28.09 49.73
N THR A 59 4.31 27.25 48.70
CA THR A 59 4.48 27.71 47.32
C THR A 59 3.19 28.38 46.87
N PRO A 60 3.22 29.64 46.40
CA PRO A 60 2.05 30.26 45.81
C PRO A 60 1.63 29.38 44.64
N ARG A 61 0.35 28.97 44.64
CA ARG A 61 -0.30 28.12 43.63
C ARG A 61 -0.09 28.77 42.25
N GLY A 62 1.06 28.43 41.67
CA GLY A 62 1.61 29.02 40.47
C GLY A 62 0.64 28.80 39.34
N ALA A 63 0.46 29.86 38.56
CA ALA A 63 -0.32 29.88 37.33
C ALA A 63 -0.14 28.55 36.60
N ARG A 64 -1.25 27.81 36.43
CA ARG A 64 -1.28 26.63 35.59
C ARG A 64 -0.74 27.07 34.23
N THR A 65 0.51 26.71 33.94
CA THR A 65 1.06 26.79 32.61
C THR A 65 0.16 25.89 31.77
N THR A 66 -0.82 26.50 31.10
CA THR A 66 -1.64 25.86 30.10
C THR A 66 -0.68 25.42 29.01
N THR A 67 -0.20 24.17 29.11
CA THR A 67 0.57 23.55 28.04
C THR A 67 -0.27 23.71 26.77
N PRO A 68 0.27 24.32 25.71
CA PRO A 68 -0.47 24.51 24.47
C PRO A 68 -1.05 23.17 24.05
N ARG A 69 -2.38 23.09 24.00
CA ARG A 69 -3.08 21.87 23.62
C ARG A 69 -2.63 21.52 22.21
N ARG A 70 -1.79 20.48 22.09
CA ARG A 70 -1.33 20.00 20.79
C ARG A 70 -2.58 19.79 19.92
N PRO A 71 -2.65 20.39 18.72
CA PRO A 71 -3.81 20.22 17.86
C PRO A 71 -4.04 18.71 17.66
N PRO A 72 -5.31 18.28 17.69
CA PRO A 72 -5.65 16.86 17.53
C PRO A 72 -5.02 16.35 16.25
N ALA A 73 -4.29 15.24 16.35
CA ALA A 73 -3.69 14.61 15.18
C ALA A 73 -4.79 14.33 14.14
N PRO A 74 -4.53 14.59 12.85
CA PRO A 74 -5.52 14.34 11.82
C PRO A 74 -5.93 12.86 11.86
N PRO A 75 -7.22 12.55 11.72
CA PRO A 75 -7.70 11.19 11.82
C PRO A 75 -7.03 10.32 10.74
N THR A 76 -6.33 9.28 11.16
CA THR A 76 -5.80 8.25 10.25
C THR A 76 -6.99 7.46 9.72
N ARG A 77 -7.51 7.82 8.55
CA ARG A 77 -8.58 7.09 7.88
C ARG A 77 -8.01 5.74 7.42
N ARG A 78 -8.21 4.71 8.24
CA ARG A 78 -7.96 3.32 7.84
C ARG A 78 -8.70 3.05 6.53
N ALA A 79 -8.02 2.41 5.59
CA ALA A 79 -8.61 2.05 4.32
C ALA A 79 -9.78 1.08 4.59
N ARG A 80 -10.99 1.44 4.16
CA ARG A 80 -12.17 0.60 4.37
C ARG A 80 -12.38 -0.29 3.15
N LEU A 81 -12.93 -1.49 3.34
CA LEU A 81 -13.14 -2.44 2.26
C LEU A 81 -14.04 -1.86 1.16
N GLU A 82 -14.98 -0.99 1.52
CA GLU A 82 -15.81 -0.24 0.56
C GLU A 82 -15.04 0.77 -0.31
N ASP A 83 -13.86 1.22 0.13
CA ASP A 83 -12.98 2.10 -0.64
C ASP A 83 -12.07 1.31 -1.62
N ALA A 84 -12.14 -0.04 -1.61
CA ALA A 84 -11.33 -0.85 -2.51
C ALA A 84 -11.75 -0.64 -3.98
N PRO A 85 -10.79 -0.54 -4.92
CA PRO A 85 -11.10 -0.36 -6.32
C PRO A 85 -11.91 -1.55 -6.86
N LYS A 86 -13.09 -1.26 -7.42
CA LYS A 86 -13.91 -2.29 -8.09
C LYS A 86 -13.15 -2.84 -9.29
N ALA A 87 -13.16 -4.17 -9.44
CA ALA A 87 -12.57 -4.83 -10.60
C ALA A 87 -13.28 -4.41 -11.89
N PRO A 88 -12.58 -4.33 -13.03
CA PRO A 88 -13.19 -3.93 -14.31
C PRO A 88 -14.24 -4.95 -14.80
N TRP A 89 -14.21 -6.19 -14.31
CA TRP A 89 -15.19 -7.24 -14.57
C TRP A 89 -16.25 -7.40 -13.47
N SER A 90 -16.32 -6.49 -12.48
CA SER A 90 -17.36 -6.54 -11.46
C SER A 90 -18.74 -6.53 -12.12
N PRO A 91 -19.64 -7.48 -11.78
CA PRO A 91 -19.67 -8.30 -10.56
C PRO A 91 -19.11 -9.74 -10.68
N PHE A 92 -18.47 -10.11 -11.78
CA PHE A 92 -18.06 -11.49 -12.04
C PHE A 92 -16.77 -11.87 -11.29
N PRO A 93 -16.73 -12.94 -10.44
CA PRO A 93 -15.59 -13.22 -9.56
C PRO A 93 -14.43 -13.95 -10.27
N LEU A 94 -13.84 -13.33 -11.30
CA LEU A 94 -12.77 -13.95 -12.11
C LEU A 94 -11.52 -14.33 -11.31
N VAL A 95 -11.13 -13.50 -10.34
CA VAL A 95 -9.91 -13.73 -9.56
C VAL A 95 -10.09 -14.91 -8.64
N GLU A 96 -11.23 -14.98 -7.97
CA GLU A 96 -11.61 -16.05 -7.07
C GLU A 96 -11.68 -17.38 -7.81
N LEU A 97 -12.28 -17.37 -9.01
CA LEU A 97 -12.32 -18.56 -9.88
C LEU A 97 -10.92 -18.98 -10.32
N THR A 98 -10.08 -18.03 -10.72
CA THR A 98 -8.69 -18.31 -11.14
C THR A 98 -7.87 -18.91 -9.99
N ILE A 99 -8.00 -18.37 -8.78
CA ILE A 99 -7.37 -18.91 -7.57
C ILE A 99 -7.90 -20.31 -7.27
N LEU A 100 -9.22 -20.51 -7.34
CA LEU A 100 -9.84 -21.81 -7.11
C LEU A 100 -9.31 -22.86 -8.10
N PHE A 101 -9.28 -22.55 -9.39
CA PHE A 101 -8.69 -23.43 -10.41
C PHE A 101 -7.22 -23.71 -10.13
N GLY A 102 -6.43 -22.69 -9.80
CA GLY A 102 -5.02 -22.86 -9.45
C GLY A 102 -4.81 -23.80 -8.25
N ILE A 103 -5.58 -23.63 -7.18
CA ILE A 103 -5.55 -24.51 -6.00
C ILE A 103 -5.94 -25.95 -6.37
N VAL A 104 -6.99 -26.14 -7.16
CA VAL A 104 -7.42 -27.46 -7.64
C VAL A 104 -6.30 -28.14 -8.41
N LEU A 105 -5.63 -27.44 -9.34
CA LEU A 105 -4.50 -27.99 -10.09
C LEU A 105 -3.33 -28.38 -9.17
N ILE A 106 -3.01 -27.55 -8.16
CA ILE A 106 -1.96 -27.87 -7.19
C ILE A 106 -2.31 -29.14 -6.40
N VAL A 107 -3.55 -29.24 -5.89
CA VAL A 107 -4.02 -30.42 -5.14
C VAL A 107 -3.97 -31.67 -6.02
N LEU A 108 -4.43 -31.60 -7.27
CA LEU A 108 -4.36 -32.72 -8.22
C LEU A 108 -2.91 -33.13 -8.52
N GLY A 109 -2.01 -32.16 -8.64
CA GLY A 109 -0.57 -32.40 -8.80
C GLY A 109 0.04 -33.11 -7.59
N PHE A 110 -0.31 -32.72 -6.36
CA PHE A 110 0.19 -33.40 -5.16
C PHE A 110 -0.44 -34.77 -4.91
N ALA A 111 -1.72 -34.93 -5.24
CA ALA A 111 -2.43 -36.19 -5.09
C ALA A 111 -1.98 -37.27 -6.08
N GLY A 112 -1.14 -36.93 -7.08
CA GLY A 112 -0.62 -37.89 -8.05
C GLY A 112 -1.68 -38.43 -9.01
N VAL A 113 -2.81 -37.73 -9.15
CA VAL A 113 -3.96 -38.17 -9.96
C VAL A 113 -3.68 -38.08 -11.47
N ALA A 114 -2.58 -37.42 -11.85
CA ALA A 114 -2.23 -37.21 -13.25
C ALA A 114 -0.79 -37.66 -13.55
N ASP A 115 -0.61 -38.32 -14.70
CA ASP A 115 0.69 -38.69 -15.26
C ASP A 115 1.62 -37.48 -15.44
N ARG A 116 1.03 -36.28 -15.58
CA ARG A 116 1.73 -35.01 -15.77
C ARG A 116 1.81 -34.16 -14.51
N ARG A 117 2.09 -34.78 -13.36
CA ARG A 117 2.20 -34.11 -12.04
C ARG A 117 2.90 -32.75 -12.06
N ALA A 118 4.08 -32.66 -12.68
CA ALA A 118 4.85 -31.41 -12.75
C ALA A 118 4.08 -30.28 -13.46
N LEU A 119 3.35 -30.60 -14.53
CA LEU A 119 2.59 -29.62 -15.32
C LEU A 119 1.41 -29.06 -14.51
N PHE A 120 0.70 -29.91 -13.77
CA PHE A 120 -0.37 -29.47 -12.86
C PHE A 120 0.14 -28.52 -11.78
N LEU A 121 1.29 -28.82 -11.18
CA LEU A 121 1.91 -27.94 -10.19
C LEU A 121 2.33 -26.61 -10.81
N VAL A 122 3.05 -26.63 -11.93
CA VAL A 122 3.51 -25.40 -12.61
C VAL A 122 2.34 -24.53 -13.04
N CYS A 123 1.32 -25.10 -13.70
CA CYS A 123 0.13 -24.35 -14.11
C CYS A 123 -0.65 -23.82 -12.91
N GLY A 124 -0.81 -24.62 -11.85
CA GLY A 124 -1.51 -24.21 -10.65
C GLY A 124 -0.83 -23.05 -9.94
N PHE A 125 0.49 -23.13 -9.72
CA PHE A 125 1.27 -22.02 -9.17
C PHE A 125 1.21 -20.78 -10.08
N ALA A 126 1.35 -20.95 -11.39
CA ALA A 126 1.27 -19.83 -12.34
C ALA A 126 -0.08 -19.10 -12.25
N LEU A 127 -1.20 -19.83 -12.18
CA LEU A 127 -2.54 -19.24 -12.04
C LEU A 127 -2.72 -18.48 -10.72
N VAL A 128 -2.29 -19.07 -9.60
CA VAL A 128 -2.39 -18.42 -8.27
C VAL A 128 -1.52 -17.17 -8.22
N THR A 129 -0.28 -17.24 -8.72
CA THR A 129 0.63 -16.08 -8.78
C THR A 129 0.07 -14.99 -9.68
N LEU A 130 -0.51 -15.34 -10.83
CA LEU A 130 -1.12 -14.37 -11.74
C LEU A 130 -2.31 -13.66 -11.10
N ALA A 131 -3.21 -14.41 -10.46
CA ALA A 131 -4.36 -13.85 -9.75
C ALA A 131 -3.94 -12.93 -8.59
N ALA A 132 -2.95 -13.34 -7.80
CA ALA A 132 -2.41 -12.54 -6.70
C ALA A 132 -1.69 -11.28 -7.20
N LEU A 133 -0.95 -11.38 -8.31
CA LEU A 133 -0.24 -10.26 -8.94
C LEU A 133 -1.22 -9.21 -9.46
N GLU A 134 -2.28 -9.65 -10.13
CA GLU A 134 -3.34 -8.82 -10.68
C GLU A 134 -4.06 -8.01 -9.58
N LEU A 135 -4.44 -8.66 -8.47
CA LEU A 135 -5.00 -7.99 -7.30
C LEU A 135 -4.02 -7.00 -6.67
N SER A 136 -2.76 -7.41 -6.48
CA SER A 136 -1.71 -6.56 -5.90
C SER A 136 -1.45 -5.31 -6.74
N LEU A 137 -1.46 -5.43 -8.07
CA LEU A 137 -1.35 -4.30 -8.99
C LEU A 137 -2.51 -3.33 -8.78
N ARG A 138 -3.75 -3.83 -8.80
CA ARG A 138 -4.94 -2.96 -8.64
C ARG A 138 -4.94 -2.23 -7.31
N GLU A 139 -4.63 -2.91 -6.22
CA GLU A 139 -4.59 -2.29 -4.89
C GLU A 139 -3.45 -1.27 -4.76
N HIS A 140 -2.27 -1.58 -5.32
CA HIS A 140 -1.12 -0.67 -5.32
C HIS A 140 -1.41 0.59 -6.14
N PHE A 141 -1.99 0.43 -7.32
CA PHE A 141 -2.32 1.55 -8.19
C PHE A 141 -3.50 2.37 -7.66
N ALA A 142 -4.44 1.77 -6.93
CA ALA A 142 -5.49 2.54 -6.25
C ALA A 142 -5.00 3.29 -5.00
N GLY A 143 -3.74 3.08 -4.57
CA GLY A 143 -3.20 3.71 -3.37
C GLY A 143 -3.78 3.14 -2.07
N TYR A 144 -4.41 1.96 -2.14
CA TYR A 144 -5.08 1.33 -1.00
C TYR A 144 -4.07 0.73 -0.01
N ARG A 145 -3.03 0.06 -0.53
CA ARG A 145 -1.96 -0.57 0.28
C ARG A 145 -0.66 -0.64 -0.52
N SER A 146 0.49 -0.45 0.14
CA SER A 146 1.79 -0.48 -0.55
C SER A 146 2.26 -1.92 -0.76
N HIS A 147 2.11 -2.44 -1.97
CA HIS A 147 2.62 -3.76 -2.38
C HIS A 147 3.96 -3.68 -3.14
N SER A 148 4.71 -2.58 -2.98
CA SER A 148 5.94 -2.32 -3.74
C SER A 148 7.00 -3.41 -3.60
N THR A 149 7.17 -4.00 -2.40
CA THR A 149 8.13 -5.09 -2.18
C THR A 149 7.72 -6.36 -2.91
N LEU A 150 6.45 -6.77 -2.80
CA LEU A 150 5.91 -7.96 -3.47
C LEU A 150 6.01 -7.83 -4.99
N LEU A 151 5.58 -6.69 -5.54
CA LEU A 151 5.62 -6.42 -6.97
C LEU A 151 7.05 -6.34 -7.53
N ALA A 152 7.99 -5.76 -6.77
CA ALA A 152 9.40 -5.75 -7.14
C ALA A 152 10.02 -7.15 -7.12
N GLY A 153 9.67 -7.98 -6.13
CA GLY A 153 10.08 -9.39 -6.08
C GLY A 153 9.53 -10.18 -7.27
N ALA A 154 8.26 -9.98 -7.61
CA ALA A 154 7.66 -10.60 -8.79
C ALA A 154 8.38 -10.17 -10.09
N ALA A 155 8.73 -8.89 -10.23
CA ALA A 155 9.48 -8.40 -11.38
C ALA A 155 10.88 -9.04 -11.48
N ALA A 156 11.59 -9.18 -10.36
CA ALA A 156 12.89 -9.86 -10.34
C ALA A 156 12.76 -11.32 -10.78
N VAL A 157 11.80 -12.09 -10.23
CA VAL A 157 11.56 -13.48 -10.62
C VAL A 157 11.19 -13.62 -12.10
N VAL A 158 10.36 -12.72 -12.64
CA VAL A 158 9.98 -12.71 -14.05
C VAL A 158 11.17 -12.47 -14.98
N VAL A 159 12.19 -11.74 -14.53
CA VAL A 159 13.43 -11.52 -15.29
C VAL A 159 14.41 -12.69 -15.11
N ASP A 160 14.66 -13.12 -13.87
CA ASP A 160 15.69 -14.11 -13.56
C ASP A 160 15.34 -15.51 -14.05
N VAL A 161 14.07 -15.92 -13.99
CA VAL A 161 13.66 -17.27 -14.40
C VAL A 161 13.93 -17.51 -15.89
N PRO A 162 13.47 -16.66 -16.84
CA PRO A 162 13.87 -16.79 -18.23
C PRO A 162 15.38 -16.70 -18.43
N LEU A 163 16.06 -15.79 -17.72
CA LEU A 163 17.50 -15.62 -17.87
C LEU A 163 18.28 -16.89 -17.46
N PHE A 164 17.87 -17.54 -16.38
CA PHE A 164 18.43 -18.82 -15.94
C PHE A 164 18.26 -19.94 -16.97
N PHE A 165 17.11 -20.02 -17.66
CA PHE A 165 16.84 -21.09 -18.62
C PHE A 165 17.37 -20.80 -20.04
N LEU A 166 17.41 -19.53 -20.43
CA LEU A 166 17.82 -19.11 -21.78
C LEU A 166 19.33 -18.80 -21.87
N THR A 167 19.98 -18.59 -20.73
CA THR A 167 21.40 -18.23 -20.68
C THR A 167 22.15 -19.14 -19.71
N SER A 168 23.41 -19.42 -19.98
CA SER A 168 24.29 -20.17 -19.07
C SER A 168 25.06 -19.24 -18.13
N LEU A 169 24.43 -18.14 -17.70
CA LEU A 169 25.07 -17.18 -16.80
C LEU A 169 25.34 -17.83 -15.43
N PRO A 170 26.46 -17.50 -14.77
CA PRO A 170 26.73 -17.98 -13.42
C PRO A 170 25.68 -17.42 -12.45
N GLN A 171 25.36 -18.19 -11.42
CA GLN A 171 24.33 -17.86 -10.44
C GLN A 171 24.58 -16.51 -9.75
N GLU A 172 25.84 -16.12 -9.55
CA GLU A 172 26.20 -14.82 -8.99
C GLU A 172 25.74 -13.65 -9.86
N VAL A 173 25.84 -13.79 -11.19
CA VAL A 173 25.37 -12.75 -12.13
C VAL A 173 23.85 -12.66 -12.10
N LEU A 174 23.15 -13.79 -12.07
CA LEU A 174 21.68 -13.80 -11.92
C LEU A 174 21.25 -13.15 -10.61
N LEU A 175 21.95 -13.41 -9.51
CA LEU A 175 21.66 -12.77 -8.22
C LEU A 175 21.82 -11.25 -8.28
N ILE A 176 22.90 -10.76 -8.91
CA ILE A 176 23.14 -9.33 -9.09
C ILE A 176 22.04 -8.70 -9.96
N VAL A 177 21.65 -9.37 -11.05
CA VAL A 177 20.56 -8.92 -11.92
C VAL A 177 19.24 -8.85 -11.15
N GLY A 178 18.89 -9.90 -10.39
CA GLY A 178 17.70 -9.94 -9.56
C GLY A 178 17.65 -8.82 -8.53
N VAL A 179 18.75 -8.57 -7.82
CA VAL A 179 18.85 -7.45 -6.85
C VAL A 179 18.71 -6.10 -7.55
N ALA A 180 19.31 -5.92 -8.73
CA ALA A 180 19.21 -4.69 -9.50
C ALA A 180 17.77 -4.44 -9.99
N VAL A 181 17.13 -5.44 -10.59
CA VAL A 181 15.73 -5.38 -11.05
C VAL A 181 14.80 -5.11 -9.89
N PHE A 182 14.98 -5.81 -8.76
CA PHE A 182 14.23 -5.58 -7.54
C PHE A 182 14.36 -4.13 -7.07
N GLY A 183 15.59 -3.62 -6.96
CA GLY A 183 15.86 -2.25 -6.50
C GLY A 183 15.21 -1.19 -7.38
N VAL A 184 15.38 -1.31 -8.70
CA VAL A 184 14.78 -0.40 -9.69
C VAL A 184 13.25 -0.44 -9.64
N ALA A 185 12.67 -1.65 -9.68
CA ALA A 185 11.22 -1.82 -9.64
C ALA A 185 10.64 -1.32 -8.31
N PHE A 186 11.28 -1.64 -7.18
CA PHE A 186 10.86 -1.20 -5.86
C PHE A 186 10.84 0.32 -5.75
N TYR A 187 11.93 0.99 -6.15
CA TYR A 187 12.03 2.44 -6.11
C TYR A 187 10.99 3.10 -7.04
N GLY A 188 10.84 2.59 -8.26
CA GLY A 188 9.84 3.04 -9.22
C GLY A 188 8.42 2.93 -8.66
N LEU A 189 8.02 1.74 -8.21
CA LEU A 189 6.70 1.47 -7.64
C LEU A 189 6.42 2.28 -6.38
N ARG A 190 7.42 2.45 -5.51
CA ARG A 190 7.33 3.26 -4.29
C ARG A 190 7.14 4.74 -4.65
N SER A 191 7.85 5.24 -5.66
CA SER A 191 7.73 6.63 -6.10
C SER A 191 6.34 6.93 -6.68
N VAL A 192 5.78 6.00 -7.48
CA VAL A 192 4.42 6.11 -8.04
C VAL A 192 3.38 6.14 -6.92
N PHE A 193 3.53 5.27 -5.92
CA PHE A 193 2.63 5.24 -4.78
C PHE A 193 2.65 6.57 -4.01
N ARG A 194 3.84 7.10 -3.70
CA ARG A 194 3.99 8.39 -3.00
C ARG A 194 3.35 9.55 -3.77
N ARG A 195 3.46 9.57 -5.11
CA ARG A 195 2.81 10.58 -5.96
C ARG A 195 1.28 10.48 -5.87
N ARG A 196 0.73 9.26 -5.83
CA ARG A 196 -0.73 9.03 -5.75
C ARG A 196 -1.32 9.28 -4.36
N THR A 197 -0.56 9.08 -3.28
CA THR A 197 -1.05 9.26 -1.91
C THR A 197 -0.82 10.67 -1.34
N GLY A 198 -0.38 11.63 -2.16
CA GLY A 198 -0.08 13.00 -1.71
C GLY A 198 1.11 13.06 -0.74
N GLY A 199 2.10 12.17 -0.92
CA GLY A 199 3.30 12.12 -0.08
C GLY A 199 3.18 11.26 1.19
N ILE A 200 2.01 10.72 1.50
CA ILE A 200 1.82 9.84 2.67
C ILE A 200 2.47 8.49 2.40
N GLY A 201 3.53 8.17 3.14
CA GLY A 201 4.33 6.95 2.95
C GLY A 201 3.64 5.65 3.36
N PHE A 202 2.60 5.72 4.20
CA PHE A 202 1.86 4.57 4.72
C PHE A 202 0.45 4.99 5.21
N ARG A 203 -0.60 4.30 4.76
CA ARG A 203 -1.93 4.35 5.37
C ARG A 203 -2.12 3.03 6.12
N ALA A 204 -2.06 3.08 7.45
CA ALA A 204 -2.37 1.94 8.33
C ALA A 204 -3.87 1.86 8.57
#